data_AF-A0A969E9J9-F1
#
_entry.id   AF-A0A969E9J9-F1
#
_cell.length_a   1.000
_cell.length_b   1.000
_cell.length_c   1.000
_cell.angle_alpha   90.00
_cell.angle_beta   90.00
_cell.angle_gamma   90.00
#
_symmetry.space_group_name_H-M   'P 1'
#
loop_
_entity.id
_entity.type
_entity.pdbx_description
1 polymer ?
#
loop_
_entity_poly.entity_id
_entity_poly.type
_entity_poly.pdbx_seq_one_letter_code
_entity_poly.pdbx_strand_id
1 'polypeptide(L)'
;MPEKKYIVALSCKEREALGTLTTTGKTAAYRLNHARILLKADINQDEGGWQDQEISEALDISVSTIDPTFSRSSLSSTLAI
;
A
#
# COMPACT_ATOMS: atom_id res chain seq x y z
N MET A 1 -17.35 12.22 8.97
CA MET A 1 -16.27 11.26 9.26
C MET A 1 -15.05 11.74 8.50
N PRO A 2 -13.83 11.78 9.07
CA PRO A 2 -12.71 12.44 8.40
C PRO A 2 -12.37 11.66 7.13
N GLU A 3 -12.47 12.35 6.00
CA GLU A 3 -11.98 11.92 4.70
C GLU A 3 -10.45 11.84 4.80
N LYS A 4 -9.96 10.75 5.41
CA LYS A 4 -8.55 10.44 5.30
C LYS A 4 -8.32 10.17 3.81
N LYS A 5 -7.28 10.79 3.28
CA LYS A 5 -6.96 10.74 1.87
C LYS A 5 -5.55 10.19 1.79
N TYR A 6 -5.42 8.88 1.62
CA TYR A 6 -4.13 8.22 1.50
C TYR A 6 -3.57 8.39 0.09
N ILE A 7 -2.92 9.53 -0.13
CA ILE A 7 -2.14 9.78 -1.34
C ILE A 7 -0.70 9.33 -1.07
N VAL A 8 -0.30 8.22 -1.68
CA VAL A 8 1.08 7.71 -1.59
C VAL A 8 1.79 8.01 -2.90
N ALA A 9 2.99 8.57 -2.84
CA ALA A 9 3.85 8.73 -4.01
C ALA A 9 5.01 7.74 -3.90
N LEU A 10 4.89 6.58 -4.54
CA LEU A 10 5.97 5.59 -4.56
C LEU A 10 6.98 5.93 -5.66
N SER A 11 8.26 5.74 -5.36
CA SER A 11 9.32 5.73 -6.37
C SER A 11 9.32 4.42 -7.16
N CYS A 12 9.87 4.41 -8.37
CA CYS A 12 10.00 3.20 -9.19
C CYS A 12 10.62 2.02 -8.43
N LYS A 13 11.65 2.29 -7.60
CA LYS A 13 12.31 1.27 -6.78
C LYS A 13 11.38 0.69 -5.70
N GLU A 14 10.57 1.53 -5.08
CA GLU A 14 9.61 1.11 -4.05
C GLU A 14 8.49 0.28 -4.68
N ARG A 15 7.97 0.72 -5.84
CA ARG A 15 6.98 -0.02 -6.62
C ARG A 15 7.50 -1.40 -7.02
N GLU A 16 8.73 -1.48 -7.52
CA GLU A 16 9.37 -2.75 -7.92
C GLU A 16 9.60 -3.67 -6.72
N ALA A 17 10.06 -3.13 -5.58
CA ALA A 17 10.22 -3.89 -4.34
C ALA A 17 8.89 -4.45 -3.84
N LEU A 18 7.83 -3.63 -3.81
CA LEU A 18 6.48 -4.05 -3.41
C LEU A 18 5.89 -5.08 -4.38
N GLY A 19 6.06 -4.89 -5.69
CA GLY A 19 5.66 -5.86 -6.70
C GLY A 19 6.37 -7.20 -6.51
N THR A 20 7.68 -7.18 -6.26
CA THR A 20 8.47 -8.37 -5.92
C THR A 20 7.96 -9.05 -4.65
N LEU A 21 7.59 -8.25 -3.64
CA LEU A 21 7.05 -8.71 -2.37
C LEU A 21 5.68 -9.40 -2.54
N THR A 22 4.85 -8.91 -3.47
CA THR A 22 3.58 -9.56 -3.83
C THR A 22 3.76 -10.86 -4.61
N THR A 23 4.81 -10.98 -5.44
CA THR A 23 5.02 -12.21 -6.25
C THR A 23 5.80 -13.30 -5.52
N THR A 24 6.61 -12.96 -4.51
CA THR A 24 7.56 -13.91 -3.89
C THR A 24 6.87 -14.91 -2.95
N GLY A 25 5.60 -14.69 -2.57
CA GLY A 25 4.72 -15.68 -1.92
C GLY A 25 5.13 -16.18 -0.52
N LYS A 26 6.35 -15.90 -0.05
CA LYS A 26 6.89 -16.35 1.25
C LYS A 26 6.60 -15.40 2.42
N THR A 27 5.81 -14.36 2.20
CA THR A 27 5.57 -13.30 3.18
C THR A 27 4.20 -13.46 3.84
N ALA A 28 4.07 -13.07 5.11
CA ALA A 28 2.80 -13.06 5.83
C ALA A 28 1.69 -12.32 5.05
N ALA A 29 0.46 -12.86 5.07
CA ALA A 29 -0.69 -12.32 4.34
C ALA A 29 -0.96 -10.83 4.61
N TYR A 30 -0.72 -10.39 5.85
CA TYR A 30 -0.80 -8.97 6.22
C TYR A 30 0.16 -8.09 5.41
N ARG A 31 1.43 -8.50 5.26
CA ARG A 31 2.42 -7.74 4.48
C ARG A 31 2.09 -7.72 2.99
N LEU A 32 1.49 -8.80 2.48
CA LEU A 32 0.99 -8.89 1.11
C LEU A 32 -0.16 -7.89 0.88
N ASN A 33 -1.14 -7.86 1.78
CA ASN A 33 -2.22 -6.88 1.71
C ASN A 33 -1.68 -5.45 1.78
N HIS A 34 -0.67 -5.20 2.62
CA HIS A 34 -0.03 -3.88 2.71
C HIS A 34 0.66 -3.46 1.44
N ALA A 35 1.41 -4.37 0.81
CA ALA A 35 2.04 -4.08 -0.46
C ALA A 35 0.99 -3.74 -1.52
N ARG A 36 -0.14 -4.43 -1.52
CA ARG A 36 -1.27 -4.14 -2.43
C ARG A 36 -1.95 -2.80 -2.14
N ILE A 37 -2.15 -2.45 -0.87
CA ILE A 37 -2.68 -1.13 -0.45
C ILE A 37 -1.78 -0.03 -0.97
N LEU A 38 -0.47 -0.13 -0.72
CA LEU A 38 0.51 0.88 -1.14
C LEU A 38 0.60 1.02 -2.66
N LEU A 39 0.57 -0.12 -3.38
CA LEU A 39 0.55 -0.11 -4.84
C LEU A 39 -0.72 0.53 -5.37
N LYS A 40 -1.89 0.32 -4.76
CA LYS A 40 -3.15 0.96 -5.19
C LYS A 40 -3.25 2.44 -4.81
N ALA A 41 -2.69 2.83 -3.67
CA ALA A 41 -2.63 4.22 -3.21
C ALA A 41 -1.59 5.07 -3.98
N ASP A 42 -0.77 4.46 -4.84
CA ASP A 42 0.28 5.15 -5.57
C ASP A 42 -0.28 6.09 -6.64
N ILE A 43 -0.09 7.40 -6.44
CA ILE A 43 -0.48 8.44 -7.38
C ILE A 43 0.37 8.50 -8.65
N ASN A 44 1.52 7.84 -8.68
CA ASN A 44 2.36 7.75 -9.87
C ASN A 44 1.88 6.69 -10.86
N GLN A 45 0.70 6.11 -10.66
CA GLN A 45 0.07 5.22 -11.64
C GLN A 45 -0.69 6.02 -12.68
N ASP A 46 -0.80 5.47 -13.90
CA ASP A 46 -1.58 6.07 -14.99
C ASP A 46 -3.03 6.37 -14.60
N GLU A 47 -3.63 5.56 -13.73
CA GLU A 47 -5.01 5.75 -13.23
C GLU A 47 -5.11 6.76 -12.07
N GLY A 48 -3.98 7.27 -11.56
CA GLY A 48 -3.94 8.08 -10.34
C GLY A 48 -4.08 7.25 -9.06
N GLY A 49 -3.87 7.89 -7.90
CA GLY A 49 -3.89 7.20 -6.61
C GLY A 49 -5.31 7.03 -6.11
N TRP A 50 -5.63 5.81 -5.67
CA TRP A 50 -6.97 5.45 -5.25
C TRP A 50 -7.26 5.97 -3.84
N GLN A 51 -8.54 6.26 -3.56
CA GLN A 51 -8.98 6.63 -2.23
C GLN A 51 -9.08 5.41 -1.31
N ASP A 52 -9.01 5.65 0.00
CA ASP A 52 -9.11 4.64 1.06
C ASP A 52 -10.29 3.69 0.87
N GLN A 53 -11.43 4.24 0.44
CA GLN A 53 -12.66 3.49 0.19
C GLN A 53 -12.53 2.59 -1.04
N GLU A 54 -11.96 3.08 -2.13
CA GLU A 54 -11.72 2.30 -3.34
C GLU A 54 -10.73 1.15 -3.08
N ILE A 55 -9.72 1.41 -2.25
CA ILE A 55 -8.74 0.40 -1.82
C ILE A 55 -9.41 -0.64 -0.92
N SER A 56 -10.27 -0.20 0.00
CA SER A 56 -11.07 -1.06 0.89
C SER A 56 -11.96 -2.00 0.09
N GLU A 57 -12.69 -1.48 -0.90
CA GLU A 57 -13.55 -2.26 -1.79
C GLU A 57 -12.75 -3.22 -2.67
N ALA A 58 -11.60 -2.79 -3.19
CA ALA A 58 -10.80 -3.62 -4.09
C ALA A 58 -10.01 -4.73 -3.39
N LEU A 59 -9.70 -4.56 -2.11
CA LEU A 59 -8.96 -5.53 -1.31
C LEU A 59 -9.84 -6.29 -0.31
N ASP A 60 -11.13 -5.95 -0.23
CA ASP A 60 -12.10 -6.50 0.74
C ASP A 60 -11.59 -6.38 2.20
N ILE A 61 -10.99 -5.22 2.52
CA ILE A 61 -10.45 -4.92 3.85
C ILE A 61 -11.12 -3.70 4.44
N SER A 62 -11.37 -3.71 5.75
CA SER A 62 -11.90 -2.54 6.45
C SER A 62 -10.97 -1.34 6.32
N VAL A 63 -11.53 -0.14 6.14
CA VAL A 63 -10.77 1.13 6.13
C VAL A 63 -9.97 1.33 7.44
N SER A 64 -10.44 0.76 8.56
CA SER A 64 -9.70 0.74 9.82
C SER A 64 -8.38 -0.03 9.75
N THR A 65 -8.27 -1.00 8.84
CA THR A 65 -7.03 -1.75 8.56
C THR A 65 -6.07 -0.91 7.72
N ILE A 66 -6.57 0.10 7.01
CA ILE A 66 -5.78 1.10 6.29
C ILE A 66 -5.27 2.13 7.30
N ASP A 67 -4.30 1.68 8.09
CA ASP A 67 -3.65 2.43 9.15
C ASP A 67 -2.79 3.58 8.57
N PRO A 68 -2.84 4.80 9.14
CA PRO A 68 -2.05 5.93 8.66
C PRO A 68 -0.53 5.73 8.80
N THR A 69 -0.10 4.70 9.54
CA THR A 69 1.30 4.31 9.69
C THR A 69 1.95 3.90 8.36
N PHE A 70 1.17 3.62 7.30
CA PHE A 70 1.67 3.22 5.97
C PHE A 70 2.21 4.35 5.10
N SER A 71 2.32 5.56 5.64
CA SER A 71 3.05 6.63 4.96
C SER A 71 4.54 6.25 4.81
N ARG A 72 5.16 6.72 3.71
CA ARG A 72 6.49 6.42 3.15
C ARG A 72 7.61 6.09 4.16
N SER A 73 7.54 6.66 5.36
CA SER A 73 8.46 6.44 6.49
C SER A 73 8.51 5.00 7.02
N SER A 74 7.44 4.19 6.88
CA SER A 74 7.40 2.83 7.44
C SER A 74 8.20 1.80 6.61
N LEU A 75 8.37 2.03 5.30
CA LEU A 75 9.12 1.14 4.41
C LEU A 75 10.60 0.98 4.82
N SER A 76 11.18 2.00 5.47
CA SER A 76 12.57 1.94 5.95
C SER A 76 12.77 1.03 7.17
N SER A 77 11.70 0.67 7.90
CA SER A 77 11.82 -0.12 9.13
C SER A 77 11.44 -1.60 8.94
N THR A 78 10.75 -1.97 7.86
CA THR A 78 10.22 -3.34 7.67
C THR A 78 10.94 -4.14 6.58
N LEU A 79 11.73 -3.48 5.72
CA LEU A 79 12.62 -4.13 4.74
C LEU A 79 14.06 -4.30 5.26
N ALA A 80 14.21 -4.44 6.57
CA ALA A 80 15.45 -4.80 7.24
C ALA A 80 15.23 -6.12 7.99
N ILE A 81 15.03 -7.22 7.25
CA ILE A 81 15.19 -8.59 7.74
C ILE A 81 15.84 -9.40 6.62
#